data_AF-A0A3N5UZI1-F1
#
_entry.id   AF-A0A3N5UZI1-F1
#
_cell.length_a   1.000
_cell.length_b   1.000
_cell.length_c   1.000
_cell.angle_alpha   90.00
_cell.angle_beta   90.00
_cell.angle_gamma   90.00
#
_symmetry.space_group_name_H-M   'P 1'
#
loop_
_entity.id
_entity.type
_entity.pdbx_description
1 polymer ?
#
loop_
_entity_poly.entity_id
_entity_poly.type
_entity_poly.pdbx_seq_one_letter_code
_entity_poly.pdbx_strand_id
1 'polypeptide(L)'
;MLRYLWSKLWMWQMSVPVLVQIIGAPIACSEGVKDSWREVAKWVASQLKTRFGAEVHVQYYDLFDADRPPLPANAQLPLVMVNSEVFSIGGKISVPAIRCKIEEMLEQEKLPETKSAD
;
A
#
# COMPACT_ATOMS: atom_id res chain seq x y z
N MET A 1 38.57 -12.27 14.34
CA MET A 1 37.63 -13.23 13.71
C MET A 1 36.18 -13.09 14.23
N LEU A 2 35.80 -11.93 14.78
CA LEU A 2 34.46 -11.67 15.36
C LEU A 2 33.71 -10.52 14.65
N ARG A 3 34.04 -10.22 13.38
CA ARG A 3 33.38 -9.16 12.58
C ARG A 3 32.50 -9.71 11.44
N TYR A 4 32.54 -11.02 11.18
CA TYR A 4 31.82 -11.65 10.06
C TYR A 4 30.45 -12.23 10.43
N LEU A 5 30.07 -12.24 11.72
CA LEU A 5 28.77 -12.74 12.15
C LEU A 5 27.67 -11.67 12.14
N TRP A 6 28.02 -10.38 12.10
CA TRP A 6 27.03 -9.30 12.05
C TRP A 6 26.46 -9.12 10.64
N SER A 7 27.23 -9.45 9.59
CA SER A 7 26.77 -9.35 8.20
C SER A 7 25.68 -10.38 7.85
N LYS A 8 25.64 -11.52 8.54
CA LYS A 8 24.64 -12.57 8.28
C LYS A 8 23.31 -12.33 9.01
N LEU A 9 23.34 -11.55 10.10
CA LEU A 9 22.14 -11.10 10.82
C LEU A 9 21.50 -9.87 10.15
N TRP A 10 22.28 -9.08 9.40
CA TRP A 10 21.81 -7.96 8.57
C TRP A 10 21.22 -8.36 7.21
N MET A 11 21.45 -9.59 6.73
CA MET A 11 20.79 -10.12 5.52
C MET A 11 19.37 -10.66 5.76
N TRP A 12 18.85 -10.53 6.99
CA TRP A 12 17.42 -10.54 7.29
C TRP A 12 16.92 -9.10 7.48
N GLN A 13 17.33 -8.18 6.60
CA GLN A 13 16.50 -7.01 6.31
C GLN A 13 15.21 -7.58 5.72
N MET A 14 14.24 -7.84 6.59
CA MET A 14 12.86 -8.11 6.18
C MET A 14 12.43 -6.88 5.41
N SER A 15 12.54 -6.89 4.08
CA SER A 15 11.96 -5.84 3.25
C SER A 15 10.47 -5.88 3.54
N VAL A 16 10.02 -4.94 4.37
CA VAL A 16 8.62 -4.86 4.78
C VAL A 16 7.85 -4.55 3.50
N PRO A 17 6.90 -5.42 3.09
CA PRO A 17 6.21 -5.20 1.83
C PRO A 17 5.48 -3.87 1.87
N VAL A 18 5.49 -3.14 0.75
CA VAL A 18 4.75 -1.89 0.61
C VAL A 18 3.26 -2.20 0.78
N LEU A 19 2.67 -1.62 1.81
CA LEU A 19 1.29 -1.86 2.19
C LEU A 19 0.39 -0.84 1.51
N VAL A 20 -0.46 -1.29 0.60
CA VAL A 20 -1.52 -0.47 -0.01
C VAL A 20 -2.83 -0.77 0.72
N GLN A 21 -3.38 0.23 1.40
CA GLN A 21 -4.66 0.12 2.11
C GLN A 21 -5.73 0.85 1.30
N ILE A 22 -6.84 0.16 1.04
CA ILE A 22 -7.99 0.73 0.34
C ILE A 22 -9.16 0.70 1.31
N ILE A 23 -9.69 1.86 1.66
CA ILE A 23 -10.88 1.98 2.51
C ILE A 23 -12.06 2.38 1.64
N GLY A 24 -13.10 1.55 1.67
CA GLY A 24 -14.36 1.79 0.98
C GLY A 24 -15.54 1.75 1.95
N ALA A 25 -16.74 2.03 1.47
CA ALA A 25 -17.98 1.78 2.20
C ALA A 25 -18.98 1.11 1.26
N PRO A 26 -19.94 0.33 1.76
CA PRO A 26 -21.01 -0.19 0.94
C PRO A 26 -21.79 1.00 0.37
N ILE A 27 -21.85 1.12 -0.95
CA ILE A 27 -22.68 2.14 -1.59
C ILE A 27 -24.06 1.54 -1.83
N ALA A 28 -25.05 2.07 -1.12
CA ALA A 28 -26.45 1.87 -1.49
C ALA A 28 -26.72 2.67 -2.78
N CYS A 29 -26.99 1.97 -3.88
CA CYS A 29 -27.46 2.57 -5.12
C CYS A 29 -28.94 2.21 -5.34
N SER A 30 -29.59 2.84 -6.33
CA SER A 30 -31.00 2.60 -6.66
C SER A 30 -31.31 1.14 -7.03
N GLU A 31 -30.29 0.33 -7.31
CA GLU A 31 -30.38 -1.10 -7.64
C GLU A 31 -29.99 -2.03 -6.47
N GLY A 32 -29.72 -1.49 -5.27
CA GLY A 32 -29.28 -2.23 -4.08
C GLY A 32 -27.89 -1.82 -3.58
N VAL A 33 -27.36 -2.52 -2.58
CA VAL A 33 -25.98 -2.31 -2.09
C VAL A 33 -25.00 -2.98 -3.04
N LYS A 34 -24.14 -2.21 -3.71
CA LYS A 34 -23.07 -2.76 -4.55
C LYS A 34 -21.76 -2.78 -3.77
N ASP A 35 -21.18 -3.96 -3.60
CA ASP A 35 -19.82 -4.19 -3.07
C ASP A 35 -18.71 -3.78 -4.07
N SER A 36 -18.94 -2.69 -4.83
CA SER A 36 -18.10 -2.31 -5.96
C SER A 36 -16.65 -1.99 -5.54
N TRP A 37 -16.44 -1.40 -4.37
CA TRP A 37 -15.10 -1.09 -3.89
C TRP A 37 -14.30 -2.33 -3.48
N ARG A 38 -14.96 -3.35 -2.92
CA ARG A 38 -14.32 -4.60 -2.56
C ARG A 38 -13.84 -5.35 -3.80
N GLU A 39 -14.66 -5.36 -4.85
CA GLU A 39 -14.29 -5.94 -6.14
C GLU A 39 -13.15 -5.17 -6.80
N VAL A 40 -13.23 -3.84 -6.83
CA VAL A 40 -12.15 -2.98 -7.34
C VAL A 40 -10.86 -3.20 -6.55
N ALA A 41 -10.91 -3.30 -5.23
CA ALA A 41 -9.73 -3.55 -4.40
C ALA A 41 -9.11 -4.94 -4.69
N LYS A 42 -9.92 -5.97 -4.88
CA LYS A 42 -9.44 -7.30 -5.33
C LYS A 42 -8.79 -7.23 -6.71
N TRP A 43 -9.37 -6.47 -7.64
CA TRP A 43 -8.79 -6.25 -8.96
C TRP A 43 -7.45 -5.52 -8.87
N VAL A 44 -7.37 -4.43 -8.09
CA VAL A 44 -6.12 -3.68 -7.82
C VAL A 44 -5.05 -4.62 -7.25
N ALA A 45 -5.40 -5.41 -6.24
CA ALA A 45 -4.49 -6.39 -5.63
C ALA A 45 -3.93 -7.38 -6.66
N SER A 46 -4.77 -7.84 -7.59
CA SER A 46 -4.36 -8.76 -8.66
C SER A 46 -3.38 -8.08 -9.64
N GLN A 47 -3.62 -6.81 -9.98
CA GLN A 47 -2.73 -6.04 -10.86
C GLN A 47 -1.36 -5.79 -10.20
N LEU A 48 -1.35 -5.36 -8.94
CA LEU A 48 -0.10 -5.09 -8.22
C LEU A 48 0.69 -6.36 -7.94
N LYS A 49 0.03 -7.45 -7.54
CA LYS A 49 0.67 -8.75 -7.34
C LYS A 49 1.35 -9.28 -8.60
N THR A 50 0.72 -9.09 -9.77
CA THR A 50 1.30 -9.50 -11.07
C THR A 50 2.62 -8.78 -11.36
N ARG A 51 2.75 -7.53 -10.92
CA ARG A 51 3.93 -6.68 -11.19
C ARG A 51 5.02 -6.79 -10.13
N PHE A 52 4.65 -6.76 -8.85
CA PHE A 52 5.58 -6.61 -7.73
C PHE A 52 5.67 -7.87 -6.85
N GLY A 53 4.86 -8.90 -7.11
CA GLY A 53 4.92 -10.16 -6.38
C GLY A 53 4.69 -9.97 -4.88
N ALA A 54 5.68 -10.40 -4.08
CA ALA A 54 5.63 -10.33 -2.62
C ALA A 54 6.10 -8.98 -2.04
N GLU A 55 6.63 -8.07 -2.86
CA GLU A 55 7.09 -6.75 -2.41
C GLU A 55 5.93 -5.78 -2.09
N VAL A 56 4.70 -6.13 -2.48
CA VAL A 56 3.50 -5.32 -2.26
C VAL A 56 2.39 -6.16 -1.64
N HIS A 57 1.74 -5.62 -0.63
CA HIS A 57 0.56 -6.20 -0.02
C HIS A 57 -0.62 -5.22 -0.11
N VAL A 58 -1.79 -5.69 -0.54
CA VAL A 58 -3.00 -4.87 -0.63
C VAL A 58 -4.02 -5.33 0.40
N GLN A 59 -4.50 -4.41 1.22
CA GLN A 59 -5.55 -4.64 2.22
C GLN A 59 -6.76 -3.77 1.94
N TYR A 60 -7.94 -4.39 1.98
CA TYR A 60 -9.21 -3.67 1.91
C TYR A 60 -9.82 -3.57 3.30
N TYR A 61 -10.31 -2.39 3.63
CA TYR A 61 -11.10 -2.12 4.83
C TYR A 61 -12.46 -1.57 4.43
N ASP A 62 -13.51 -2.04 5.07
CA ASP A 62 -14.77 -1.32 5.11
C ASP A 62 -14.66 -0.12 6.06
N LEU A 63 -15.42 0.93 5.79
CA LEU A 63 -15.48 2.15 6.59
C LEU A 63 -15.85 1.83 8.04
N PHE A 64 -16.60 0.76 8.26
CA PHE A 64 -17.07 0.36 9.58
C PHE A 64 -16.23 -0.75 10.23
N ASP A 65 -15.14 -1.21 9.59
CA ASP A 65 -14.25 -2.22 10.17
C ASP A 65 -13.51 -1.65 11.40
N ALA A 66 -13.44 -2.44 12.48
CA ALA A 66 -12.81 -2.02 13.73
C ALA A 66 -11.28 -1.81 13.60
N ASP A 67 -10.64 -2.59 12.73
CA ASP A 67 -9.19 -2.61 12.54
C ASP A 67 -8.70 -1.65 11.45
N ARG A 68 -9.59 -0.80 10.90
CA ARG A 68 -9.23 0.13 9.83
C ARG A 68 -8.25 1.19 10.34
N PRO A 69 -7.34 1.68 9.48
CA PRO A 69 -6.45 2.78 9.85
C PRO A 69 -7.26 4.07 10.13
N PRO A 70 -6.71 5.00 10.93
CA PRO A 70 -7.33 6.29 11.19
C PRO A 70 -7.58 7.07 9.89
N LEU A 71 -8.77 7.63 9.74
CA LEU A 71 -9.11 8.48 8.59
C LEU A 71 -8.74 9.95 8.85
N PRO A 72 -8.33 10.70 7.82
CA PRO A 72 -8.25 12.14 7.91
C PRO A 72 -9.65 12.76 8.10
N ALA A 73 -9.72 13.93 8.75
CA ALA A 73 -10.98 14.59 9.11
C ALA A 73 -11.88 14.93 7.90
N ASN A 74 -11.29 15.04 6.70
CA ASN A 74 -11.96 15.34 5.43
C ASN A 74 -12.00 14.13 4.48
N ALA A 75 -11.92 12.90 5.00
CA ALA A 75 -11.89 11.69 4.19
C ALA A 75 -13.14 11.58 3.29
N GLN A 76 -12.90 11.46 1.99
CA GLN A 76 -13.89 11.02 1.01
C GLN A 76 -13.50 9.64 0.51
N LEU A 77 -14.51 8.81 0.24
CA LEU A 77 -14.31 7.44 -0.20
C LEU A 77 -14.34 7.33 -1.73
N PRO A 78 -13.58 6.40 -2.31
CA PRO A 78 -12.64 5.50 -1.65
C PRO A 78 -11.37 6.24 -1.21
N LEU A 79 -10.78 5.83 -0.08
CA LEU A 79 -9.49 6.32 0.39
C LEU A 79 -8.42 5.28 0.06
N VAL A 80 -7.32 5.71 -0.54
CA VAL A 80 -6.14 4.87 -0.80
C VAL A 80 -4.98 5.41 0.01
N MET A 81 -4.34 4.53 0.77
CA MET A 81 -3.15 4.82 1.55
C MET A 81 -2.02 3.88 1.12
N VAL A 82 -0.79 4.37 1.12
CA VAL A 82 0.42 3.57 0.88
C VAL A 82 1.31 3.72 2.11
N ASN A 83 1.64 2.62 2.79
CA ASN A 83 2.32 2.60 4.08
C ASN A 83 1.68 3.53 5.13
N SER A 84 0.35 3.50 5.23
CA SER A 84 -0.46 4.37 6.10
C SER A 84 -0.38 5.88 5.79
N GLU A 85 0.27 6.28 4.69
CA GLU A 85 0.24 7.65 4.18
C GLU A 85 -0.90 7.81 3.16
N VAL A 86 -1.68 8.89 3.26
CA VAL A 86 -2.77 9.16 2.32
C VAL A 86 -2.21 9.43 0.93
N PHE A 87 -2.57 8.58 -0.04
CA PHE A 87 -2.15 8.69 -1.43
C PHE A 87 -3.25 9.29 -2.32
N SER A 88 -4.50 8.89 -2.12
CA SER A 88 -5.65 9.39 -2.87
C SER A 88 -6.90 9.42 -2.01
N ILE A 89 -7.66 10.52 -2.06
CA ILE A 89 -8.91 10.70 -1.32
C ILE A 89 -10.05 10.89 -2.32
N GLY A 90 -11.07 10.03 -2.25
CA GLY A 90 -12.25 10.10 -3.12
C GLY A 90 -11.96 9.74 -4.58
N GLY A 91 -13.03 9.72 -5.38
CA GLY A 91 -12.95 9.53 -6.82
C GLY A 91 -12.62 8.09 -7.27
N LYS A 92 -11.89 7.97 -8.38
CA LYS A 92 -11.57 6.66 -8.99
C LYS A 92 -10.19 6.19 -8.55
N ILE A 93 -10.09 4.94 -8.10
CA ILE A 93 -8.81 4.30 -7.81
C ILE A 93 -8.00 4.13 -9.10
N SER A 94 -6.82 4.75 -9.16
CA SER A 94 -5.92 4.70 -10.31
C SER A 94 -4.77 3.73 -10.06
N VAL A 95 -4.87 2.51 -10.61
CA VAL A 95 -3.78 1.53 -10.58
C VAL A 95 -2.48 2.07 -11.17
N PRO A 96 -2.46 2.78 -12.32
CA PRO A 96 -1.22 3.36 -12.85
C PRO A 96 -0.54 4.32 -11.86
N ALA A 97 -1.32 5.16 -11.16
CA ALA A 97 -0.76 6.10 -10.20
C ALA A 97 -0.18 5.37 -8.96
N ILE A 98 -0.90 4.37 -8.44
CA ILE A 98 -0.42 3.53 -7.32
C ILE A 98 0.88 2.83 -7.71
N ARG A 99 0.98 2.32 -8.95
CA ARG A 99 2.20 1.67 -9.46
C ARG A 99 3.39 2.62 -9.47
N CYS A 100 3.24 3.82 -10.02
CA CYS A 100 4.32 4.81 -10.05
C CYS A 100 4.80 5.13 -8.63
N LYS A 101 3.87 5.34 -7.68
CA LYS A 101 4.23 5.60 -6.28
C LYS A 101 5.01 4.44 -5.65
N ILE A 102 4.61 3.19 -5.91
CA ILE A 102 5.32 2.01 -5.41
C ILE A 102 6.71 1.91 -6.06
N GLU A 103 6.82 2.12 -7.38
CA GLU A 103 8.10 2.09 -8.10
C GLU A 103 9.07 3.14 -7.52
N GLU A 104 8.62 4.37 -7.28
CA GLU A 104 9.41 5.42 -6.62
C GLU A 104 9.92 5.00 -5.22
N MET A 105 9.07 4.35 -4.41
CA MET A 105 9.45 3.91 -3.07
C MET A 105 10.46 2.76 -3.10
N LEU A 106 10.27 1.80 -4.00
CA LEU A 106 11.18 0.67 -4.18
C LEU A 106 12.53 1.11 -4.79
N GLU A 107 12.55 2.18 -5.59
CA GLU A 107 13.78 2.79 -6.09
C GLU A 107 14.57 3.51 -4.98
N GLN A 108 13.88 4.21 -4.08
CA GLN A 108 14.50 4.87 -2.92
C GLN A 108 15.10 3.87 -1.92
N GLU A 109 14.46 2.73 -1.69
CA GLU A 109 15.00 1.67 -0.83
C GLU A 109 16.28 1.03 -1.41
N LYS A 110 16.44 1.05 -2.74
CA LYS A 110 17.59 0.46 -3.45
C LYS A 110 18.82 1.36 -3.53
N LEU A 111 18.72 2.63 -3.16
CA LEU A 111 19.84 3.56 -3.17
C LEU A 111 20.37 3.78 -1.74
N PRO A 112 21.27 2.93 -1.22
CA PRO A 112 21.96 3.25 0.02
C PRO A 112 22.81 4.50 -0.21
N GLU A 113 22.60 5.53 0.61
CA GLU A 113 23.44 6.72 0.68
C GLU A 113 24.90 6.31 0.93
N THR A 114 25.71 6.30 -0.13
CA THR A 114 27.15 6.49 0.01
C THR A 114 27.38 7.97 0.32
N LYS A 115 27.22 8.35 1.59
CA LYS A 115 27.83 9.56 2.14
C LYS A 115 28.73 9.17 3.31
N SER A 116 29.95 8.78 2.97
CA SER A 116 31.12 8.85 3.85
C SER A 116 32.07 9.93 3.33
N ALA A 117 32.04 11.08 3.98
CA ALA A 117 33.09 12.11 4.07
C ALA A 117 32.55 13.06 5.16
N ASP A 118 33.16 13.23 6.33
CA ASP A 118 34.58 13.24 6.71
C ASP A 118 34.87 12.45 7.99
#